data_AF-A0A0R4J3H1-F1
#
_entry.id   AF-A0A0R4J3H1-F1
#
_cell.length_a   1.000
_cell.length_b   1.000
_cell.length_c   1.000
_cell.angle_alpha   90.00
_cell.angle_beta   90.00
_cell.angle_gamma   90.00
#
_symmetry.space_group_name_H-M   'P 1'
#
loop_
_entity.id
_entity.type
_entity.pdbx_description
1 polymer ?
#
loop_
_entity_poly.entity_id
_entity_poly.type
_entity_poly.pdbx_seq_one_letter_code
_entity_poly.pdbx_strand_id
1 'polypeptide(L)'
;MVADRSKKPKVSEKGENLDEIDGELVLSIEKLQEIQDELEKINEEASDKVLEIEQKYNEIRKPVYDKRNDIIKAIPDFWLTAFLSHPALGDLLNEEDQKIFKYLSSLEVEDFKDVKSGYSITFNFNANPYFEDTKLVKTYTFLEEGTTKVTATPIKWKEGKGIPNGVNHEKKRNKRAPTDVSFFSWFSDTEQKDDIDDIHDEVAELIKDDLWPNPLTYFNNEEPDEEEGDEDEADDEGKEDESGDDDDDQEEDDDEGEEEDDK
;
A
#
# COMPACT_ATOMS: atom_id res chain seq x y z
N MET A 1 44.33 -2.44 84.81
CA MET A 1 45.43 -1.45 84.83
C MET A 1 46.30 -1.78 83.62
N VAL A 2 46.54 -0.96 82.59
CA VAL A 2 46.30 0.47 82.31
C VAL A 2 46.19 0.63 80.77
N ALA A 3 45.32 1.56 80.39
CA ALA A 3 45.04 2.25 79.13
C ALA A 3 45.84 1.93 77.84
N ASP A 4 45.06 1.58 76.81
CA ASP A 4 45.34 1.69 75.38
C ASP A 4 45.40 3.16 74.94
N ARG A 5 46.38 3.51 74.10
CA ARG A 5 46.59 4.86 73.57
C ARG A 5 45.84 5.03 72.25
N SER A 6 44.74 5.78 72.33
CA SER A 6 44.04 6.38 71.21
C SER A 6 44.96 7.14 70.24
N LYS A 7 45.00 6.71 68.98
CA LYS A 7 45.29 7.57 67.82
C LYS A 7 44.23 7.29 66.74
N LYS A 8 43.27 8.22 66.63
CA LYS A 8 42.31 8.27 65.52
C LYS A 8 43.03 8.58 64.20
N PRO A 9 42.70 7.92 63.07
CA PRO A 9 42.76 8.56 61.78
C PRO A 9 41.43 9.26 61.46
N LYS A 10 41.62 10.40 60.81
CA LYS A 10 40.69 11.37 60.25
C LYS A 10 39.52 10.74 59.48
N VAL A 11 38.30 11.17 59.81
CA VAL A 11 37.17 11.21 58.87
C VAL A 11 37.26 12.55 58.16
N SER A 12 37.41 12.56 56.83
CA SER A 12 36.97 13.64 55.92
C SER A 12 37.51 13.35 54.53
N GLU A 13 36.63 13.00 53.58
CA GLU A 13 36.78 13.22 52.11
C GLU A 13 35.78 12.41 51.26
N LYS A 14 34.83 11.67 51.85
CA LYS A 14 33.83 10.90 51.07
C LYS A 14 32.45 11.55 50.95
N GLY A 15 32.23 12.70 51.57
CA GLY A 15 30.94 13.40 51.57
C GLY A 15 30.81 14.53 50.54
N GLU A 16 31.91 15.19 50.19
CA GLU A 16 31.88 16.37 49.30
C GLU A 16 31.80 15.99 47.81
N ASN A 17 32.23 14.78 47.45
CA ASN A 17 32.25 14.32 46.05
C ASN A 17 30.86 13.88 45.54
N LEU A 18 29.96 13.43 46.43
CA LEU A 18 28.62 12.94 46.02
C LEU A 18 27.67 14.09 45.64
N ASP A 19 27.70 15.21 46.36
CA ASP A 19 26.87 16.38 46.07
C ASP A 19 27.36 17.15 44.82
N GLU A 20 28.68 17.10 44.55
CA GLU A 20 29.28 17.72 43.36
C GLU A 20 29.01 16.90 42.08
N ILE A 21 29.03 15.56 42.19
CA ILE A 21 28.61 14.63 41.12
C ILE A 21 27.12 14.77 40.80
N ASP A 22 26.26 15.00 41.80
CA ASP A 22 24.82 15.20 41.60
C ASP A 22 24.55 16.52 40.85
N GLY A 23 25.27 17.60 41.20
CA GLY A 23 25.19 18.87 40.48
C GLY A 23 25.71 18.81 39.03
N GLU A 24 26.84 18.14 38.79
CA GLU A 24 27.39 17.96 37.44
C GLU A 24 26.49 17.07 36.56
N LEU A 25 25.88 16.03 37.15
CA LEU A 25 24.90 15.18 36.47
C LEU A 25 23.66 15.98 36.06
N VAL A 26 23.10 16.80 36.94
CA VAL A 26 21.96 17.67 36.63
C VAL A 26 22.29 18.63 35.49
N LEU A 27 23.44 19.31 35.54
CA LEU A 27 23.89 20.20 34.46
C LEU A 27 24.09 19.47 33.12
N SER A 28 24.53 18.21 33.17
CA SER A 28 24.69 17.39 31.97
C SER A 28 23.34 16.98 31.36
N ILE A 29 22.34 16.68 32.20
CA ILE A 29 20.96 16.39 31.76
C ILE A 29 20.31 17.65 31.18
N GLU A 30 20.49 18.82 31.78
CA GLU A 30 19.96 20.09 31.24
C GLU A 30 20.54 20.39 29.85
N LYS A 31 21.86 20.25 29.68
CA LYS A 31 22.49 20.40 28.35
C LYS A 31 22.00 19.37 27.34
N LEU A 32 21.74 18.13 27.79
CA LEU A 32 21.18 17.11 26.92
C LEU A 32 19.75 17.46 26.50
N GLN A 33 18.94 18.02 27.41
CA GLN A 33 17.59 18.51 27.08
C GLN A 33 17.66 19.65 26.06
N GLU A 34 18.56 20.62 26.21
CA GLU A 34 18.75 21.69 25.22
C GLU A 34 19.07 21.12 23.82
N ILE A 35 19.92 20.10 23.73
CA ILE A 35 20.24 19.42 22.47
C ILE A 35 19.01 18.69 21.91
N GLN A 36 18.18 18.06 22.75
CA GLN A 36 16.95 17.39 22.30
C GLN A 36 15.94 18.40 21.75
N ASP A 37 15.78 19.55 22.39
CA ASP A 37 14.91 20.62 21.92
C ASP A 37 15.41 21.18 20.56
N GLU A 38 16.74 21.31 20.38
CA GLU A 38 17.33 21.69 19.09
C GLU A 38 17.07 20.64 18.00
N LEU A 39 17.18 19.35 18.32
CA LEU A 39 16.89 18.25 17.39
C LEU A 39 15.41 18.20 17.00
N GLU A 40 14.50 18.40 17.95
CA GLU A 40 13.05 18.46 17.70
C GLU A 40 12.73 19.58 16.70
N LYS A 41 13.31 20.77 16.91
CA LYS A 41 13.14 21.89 15.99
C LYS A 41 13.67 21.59 14.57
N ILE A 42 14.83 20.93 14.45
CA ILE A 42 15.38 20.53 13.15
C ILE A 42 14.45 19.52 12.46
N ASN A 43 13.89 18.57 13.22
CA ASN A 43 12.96 17.57 12.70
C ASN A 43 11.63 18.20 12.25
N GLU A 44 11.12 19.19 12.98
CA GLU A 44 9.94 19.97 12.59
C GLU A 44 10.19 20.69 11.26
N GLU A 45 11.31 21.41 11.13
CA GLU A 45 11.68 22.08 9.87
C GLU A 45 11.87 21.12 8.69
N ALA A 46 12.36 19.90 8.94
CA ALA A 46 12.48 18.86 7.92
C ALA A 46 11.11 18.33 7.50
N SER A 47 10.23 18.07 8.48
CA SER A 47 8.85 17.61 8.28
C SER A 47 8.02 18.63 7.48
N ASP A 48 8.23 19.92 7.71
CA ASP A 48 7.58 20.99 6.93
C ASP A 48 8.05 21.02 5.48
N LYS A 49 9.36 20.90 5.25
CA LYS A 49 9.92 20.85 3.88
C LYS A 49 9.43 19.64 3.09
N VAL A 50 9.31 18.47 3.74
CA VAL A 50 8.73 17.28 3.11
C VAL A 50 7.28 17.54 2.71
N LEU A 51 6.49 18.14 3.61
CA LEU A 51 5.10 18.48 3.34
C LEU A 51 4.95 19.45 2.16
N GLU A 52 5.78 20.49 2.10
CA GLU A 52 5.79 21.45 0.97
C GLU A 52 6.09 20.75 -0.37
N ILE A 53 7.03 19.80 -0.36
CA ILE A 53 7.39 19.01 -1.55
C ILE A 53 6.21 18.13 -1.96
N GLU A 54 5.60 17.41 -1.03
CA GLU A 54 4.44 16.54 -1.30
C GLU A 54 3.26 17.32 -1.87
N GLN A 55 2.90 18.45 -1.25
CA GLN A 55 1.84 19.34 -1.74
C GLN A 55 2.12 19.80 -3.18
N LYS A 56 3.34 20.27 -3.45
CA LYS A 56 3.75 20.69 -4.79
C LYS A 56 3.61 19.57 -5.82
N TYR A 57 4.05 18.35 -5.50
CA TYR A 57 3.96 17.24 -6.44
C TYR A 57 2.53 16.72 -6.59
N ASN A 58 1.69 16.82 -5.56
CA ASN A 58 0.27 16.49 -5.68
C ASN A 58 -0.45 17.42 -6.66
N GLU A 59 -0.17 18.73 -6.62
CA GLU A 59 -0.68 19.68 -7.61
C GLU A 59 -0.22 19.37 -9.04
N ILE A 60 1.02 18.90 -9.21
CA ILE A 60 1.57 18.51 -10.52
C ILE A 60 0.98 17.17 -11.01
N ARG A 61 0.78 16.20 -10.11
CA ARG A 61 0.21 14.87 -10.44
C ARG A 61 -1.28 14.96 -10.78
N LYS A 62 -2.04 15.84 -10.10
CA LYS A 62 -3.50 15.95 -10.28
C LYS A 62 -3.95 16.07 -11.75
N PRO A 63 -3.45 17.03 -12.57
CA PRO A 63 -3.85 17.11 -13.98
C PRO A 63 -3.40 15.91 -14.82
N VAL A 64 -2.39 15.15 -14.40
CA VAL A 64 -1.96 13.91 -15.06
C VAL A 64 -2.92 12.78 -14.71
N TYR A 65 -3.31 12.65 -13.44
CA TYR A 65 -4.34 11.70 -13.01
C TYR A 65 -5.70 11.98 -13.63
N ASP A 66 -6.10 13.26 -13.75
CA ASP A 66 -7.36 13.62 -14.40
C ASP A 66 -7.35 13.21 -15.89
N LYS A 67 -6.25 13.45 -16.61
CA LYS A 67 -6.06 12.96 -17.99
C LYS A 67 -6.11 11.45 -18.08
N ARG A 68 -5.49 10.75 -17.13
CA ARG A 68 -5.54 9.28 -17.06
C ARG A 68 -6.98 8.80 -16.88
N ASN A 69 -7.73 9.40 -15.96
CA ASN A 69 -9.13 9.06 -15.73
C ASN A 69 -10.00 9.30 -16.97
N ASP A 70 -9.75 10.38 -17.72
CA ASP A 70 -10.49 10.65 -18.97
C ASP A 70 -10.21 9.61 -20.07
N ILE A 71 -8.98 9.11 -20.16
CA ILE A 71 -8.63 8.04 -21.11
C ILE A 71 -9.24 6.70 -20.67
N ILE A 72 -9.12 6.35 -19.38
CA ILE A 72 -9.63 5.09 -18.84
C ILE A 72 -11.14 4.94 -19.05
N LYS A 73 -11.93 6.03 -19.01
CA LYS A 73 -13.38 5.99 -19.29
C LYS A 73 -13.73 5.39 -20.65
N ALA A 74 -12.80 5.39 -21.62
CA ALA A 74 -13.01 4.82 -22.94
C ALA A 74 -12.63 3.32 -23.02
N ILE A 75 -12.05 2.75 -21.96
CA ILE A 75 -11.61 1.36 -21.89
C ILE A 75 -12.62 0.59 -21.02
N PRO A 76 -13.45 -0.29 -21.62
CA PRO A 76 -14.41 -1.09 -20.87
C PRO A 76 -13.71 -1.95 -19.80
N ASP A 77 -14.37 -2.11 -18.66
CA ASP A 77 -13.95 -2.99 -17.55
C ASP A 77 -12.53 -2.76 -17.00
N PHE A 78 -11.86 -1.65 -17.36
CA PHE A 78 -10.45 -1.39 -17.00
C PHE A 78 -10.17 -1.58 -15.51
N TRP A 79 -10.96 -0.97 -14.64
CA TRP A 79 -10.75 -1.07 -13.19
C TRP A 79 -11.11 -2.43 -12.64
N LEU A 80 -12.08 -3.15 -13.22
CA LEU A 80 -12.38 -4.52 -12.84
C LEU A 80 -11.20 -5.43 -13.18
N THR A 81 -10.72 -5.39 -14.42
CA THR A 81 -9.55 -6.16 -14.89
C THR A 81 -8.32 -5.85 -14.04
N ALA A 82 -7.97 -4.57 -13.88
CA ALA A 82 -6.80 -4.18 -13.09
C ALA A 82 -6.88 -4.65 -11.62
N PHE A 83 -8.08 -4.67 -11.03
CA PHE A 83 -8.28 -5.14 -9.66
C PHE A 83 -8.18 -6.66 -9.56
N LEU A 84 -8.72 -7.40 -10.53
CA LEU A 84 -8.66 -8.87 -10.59
C LEU A 84 -7.23 -9.38 -10.84
N SER A 85 -6.48 -8.73 -11.73
CA SER A 85 -5.08 -9.09 -12.03
C SER A 85 -4.10 -8.72 -10.91
N HIS A 86 -4.53 -7.95 -9.91
CA HIS A 86 -3.68 -7.59 -8.78
C HIS A 86 -3.62 -8.76 -7.77
N PRO A 87 -2.42 -9.27 -7.39
CA PRO A 87 -2.27 -10.52 -6.63
C PRO A 87 -3.05 -10.60 -5.31
N ALA A 88 -3.13 -9.51 -4.56
CA ALA A 88 -3.86 -9.48 -3.28
C ALA A 88 -5.30 -8.97 -3.38
N LEU A 89 -5.60 -8.07 -4.31
CA LEU A 89 -6.91 -7.43 -4.45
C LEU A 89 -7.88 -8.32 -5.24
N GLY A 90 -7.39 -9.11 -6.20
CA GLY A 90 -8.23 -9.99 -7.02
C GLY A 90 -8.99 -11.02 -6.20
N ASP A 91 -8.34 -11.58 -5.18
CA ASP A 91 -8.92 -12.56 -4.25
C ASP A 91 -10.04 -11.99 -3.36
N LEU A 92 -10.19 -10.66 -3.30
CA LEU A 92 -11.22 -9.99 -2.50
C LEU A 92 -12.57 -9.88 -3.22
N LEU A 93 -12.60 -10.07 -4.55
CA LEU A 93 -13.83 -9.94 -5.35
C LEU A 93 -14.47 -11.30 -5.61
N ASN A 94 -15.61 -11.55 -5.00
CA ASN A 94 -16.46 -12.69 -5.39
C ASN A 94 -17.23 -12.40 -6.70
N GLU A 95 -17.89 -13.43 -7.24
CA GLU A 95 -18.63 -13.33 -8.52
C GLU A 95 -19.70 -12.22 -8.55
N GLU A 96 -20.38 -11.96 -7.43
CA GLU A 96 -21.38 -10.88 -7.36
C GLU A 96 -20.71 -9.50 -7.32
N ASP A 97 -19.59 -9.37 -6.61
CA ASP A 97 -18.81 -8.13 -6.56
C ASP A 97 -18.27 -7.78 -7.93
N GLN A 98 -17.75 -8.76 -8.68
CA GLN A 98 -17.29 -8.58 -10.05
C GLN A 98 -18.40 -8.01 -10.96
N LYS A 99 -19.64 -8.51 -10.83
CA LYS A 99 -20.79 -7.96 -11.58
C LYS A 99 -21.11 -6.51 -11.23
N ILE A 100 -20.88 -6.11 -9.97
CA ILE A 100 -21.03 -4.71 -9.54
C ILE A 100 -19.86 -3.86 -10.08
N PHE A 101 -18.63 -4.38 -10.05
CA PHE A 101 -17.44 -3.71 -10.55
C PHE A 101 -17.48 -3.44 -12.06
N LYS A 102 -18.26 -4.19 -12.85
CA LYS A 102 -18.56 -3.82 -14.26
C LYS A 102 -19.20 -2.43 -14.42
N TYR A 103 -19.78 -1.88 -13.36
CA TYR A 103 -20.34 -0.53 -13.34
C TYR A 103 -19.37 0.52 -12.77
N LEU A 104 -18.17 0.14 -12.32
CA LEU A 104 -17.15 1.05 -11.81
C LEU A 104 -16.58 1.88 -12.97
N SER A 105 -16.87 3.18 -12.97
CA SER A 105 -16.46 4.10 -14.04
C SER A 105 -15.15 4.81 -13.75
N SER A 106 -14.83 5.08 -12.48
CA SER A 106 -13.50 5.52 -12.08
C SER A 106 -13.19 5.16 -10.63
N LEU A 107 -11.92 4.92 -10.36
CA LEU A 107 -11.32 4.95 -9.03
C LEU A 107 -10.56 6.26 -8.89
N GLU A 108 -10.57 6.87 -7.72
CA GLU A 108 -9.85 8.11 -7.42
C GLU A 108 -9.27 8.02 -6.01
N VAL A 109 -7.96 8.31 -5.87
CA VAL A 109 -7.32 8.48 -4.57
C VAL A 109 -6.81 9.91 -4.48
N GLU A 110 -7.29 10.64 -3.48
CA GLU A 110 -7.00 12.06 -3.27
C GLU A 110 -6.52 12.29 -1.84
N ASP A 111 -5.28 12.77 -1.71
CA ASP A 111 -4.76 13.31 -0.46
C ASP A 111 -5.48 14.61 -0.10
N PHE A 112 -5.62 14.89 1.19
CA PHE A 112 -6.10 16.17 1.66
C PHE A 112 -5.09 17.28 1.36
N LYS A 113 -5.57 18.53 1.39
CA LYS A 113 -4.70 19.71 1.16
C LYS A 113 -3.53 19.75 2.12
N ASP A 114 -3.79 19.40 3.37
CA ASP A 114 -2.75 19.02 4.31
C ASP A 114 -2.53 17.51 4.18
N VAL A 115 -1.45 17.11 3.53
CA VAL A 115 -1.17 15.70 3.20
C VAL A 115 -1.04 14.84 4.47
N LYS A 116 -0.60 15.45 5.59
CA LYS A 116 -0.52 14.79 6.90
C LYS A 116 -1.87 14.55 7.55
N SER A 117 -2.93 15.21 7.08
CA SER A 117 -4.27 15.12 7.69
C SER A 117 -5.13 13.98 7.16
N GLY A 118 -4.74 13.33 6.06
CA GLY A 118 -5.43 12.16 5.53
C GLY A 118 -5.64 12.14 4.03
N TYR A 119 -6.44 11.16 3.59
CA TYR A 119 -6.77 10.94 2.18
C TYR A 119 -8.14 10.28 2.04
N SER A 120 -8.65 10.24 0.81
CA SER A 120 -9.88 9.54 0.46
C SER A 120 -9.72 8.65 -0.77
N ILE A 121 -10.40 7.51 -0.75
CA ILE A 121 -10.52 6.58 -1.86
C ILE A 121 -11.99 6.61 -2.31
N THR A 122 -12.21 7.00 -3.56
CA THR A 122 -13.53 7.16 -4.16
C THR A 122 -13.71 6.20 -5.33
N PHE A 123 -14.73 5.36 -5.22
CA PHE A 123 -15.21 4.49 -6.29
C PHE A 123 -16.44 5.14 -6.92
N ASN A 124 -16.34 5.59 -8.17
CA ASN A 124 -17.45 6.18 -8.91
C ASN A 124 -18.13 5.10 -9.77
N PHE A 125 -19.44 4.98 -9.65
CA PHE A 125 -20.23 3.98 -10.36
C PHE A 125 -21.21 4.63 -11.34
N ASN A 126 -21.36 4.00 -12.50
CA ASN A 126 -22.48 4.23 -13.40
C ASN A 126 -23.79 3.74 -12.75
N ALA A 127 -24.92 4.18 -13.30
CA ALA A 127 -26.24 3.69 -12.89
C ALA A 127 -26.29 2.16 -13.02
N ASN A 128 -26.57 1.48 -11.91
CA ASN A 128 -26.49 0.02 -11.80
C ASN A 128 -27.71 -0.55 -11.04
N PRO A 129 -28.01 -1.86 -11.17
CA PRO A 129 -29.19 -2.46 -10.53
C PRO A 129 -29.00 -2.82 -9.04
N TYR A 130 -27.83 -2.57 -8.45
CA TYR A 130 -27.47 -3.10 -7.12
C TYR A 130 -27.69 -2.08 -5.99
N PHE A 131 -27.28 -0.84 -6.19
CA PHE A 131 -27.46 0.25 -5.21
C PHE A 131 -27.80 1.57 -5.90
N GLU A 132 -28.18 2.57 -5.10
CA GLU A 132 -28.56 3.91 -5.59
C GLU A 132 -27.38 4.87 -5.69
N ASP A 133 -26.34 4.66 -4.88
CA ASP A 133 -25.19 5.56 -4.80
C ASP A 133 -24.40 5.57 -6.13
N THR A 134 -23.97 6.75 -6.53
CA THR A 134 -23.09 6.93 -7.70
C THR A 134 -21.62 6.99 -7.30
N LYS A 135 -21.34 7.08 -5.99
CA LYS A 135 -20.01 7.21 -5.42
C LYS A 135 -19.97 6.50 -4.08
N LEU A 136 -18.98 5.65 -3.87
CA LEU A 136 -18.64 5.09 -2.57
C LEU A 136 -17.28 5.63 -2.16
N VAL A 137 -17.25 6.40 -1.07
CA VAL A 137 -16.04 7.04 -0.56
C VAL A 137 -15.66 6.41 0.77
N LYS A 138 -14.39 6.03 0.92
CA LYS A 138 -13.77 5.70 2.20
C LYS A 138 -12.67 6.73 2.48
N THR A 139 -12.69 7.32 3.66
CA THR A 139 -11.86 8.48 4.04
C THR A 139 -11.13 8.17 5.33
N TYR A 140 -9.82 8.42 5.32
CA TYR A 140 -8.91 8.27 6.45
C TYR A 140 -8.49 9.66 6.87
N THR A 141 -8.71 10.02 8.13
CA THR A 141 -8.32 11.31 8.70
C THR A 141 -7.37 11.07 9.85
N PHE A 142 -6.15 11.56 9.73
CA PHE A 142 -5.11 11.44 10.75
C PHE A 142 -5.22 12.63 11.71
N LEU A 143 -5.41 12.35 12.99
CA LEU A 143 -5.55 13.35 14.04
C LEU A 143 -4.20 13.58 14.72
N GLU A 144 -3.96 14.79 15.23
CA GLU A 144 -2.70 15.18 15.89
C GLU A 144 -2.34 14.30 17.11
N GLU A 145 -3.33 13.64 17.71
CA GLU A 145 -3.15 12.73 18.85
C GLU A 145 -2.64 11.33 18.43
N GLY A 146 -2.28 11.14 17.15
CA GLY A 146 -1.83 9.85 16.59
C GLY A 146 -2.97 8.92 16.21
N THR A 147 -4.22 9.29 16.48
CA THR A 147 -5.39 8.47 16.18
C THR A 147 -5.85 8.66 14.73
N THR A 148 -6.26 7.57 14.08
CA THR A 148 -6.83 7.59 12.72
C THR A 148 -8.35 7.44 12.80
N LYS A 149 -9.08 8.36 12.18
CA LYS A 149 -10.53 8.27 12.01
C LYS A 149 -10.86 7.77 10.61
N VAL A 150 -11.58 6.66 10.52
CA VAL A 150 -12.05 6.10 9.25
C VAL A 150 -13.55 6.34 9.09
N THR A 151 -13.95 6.92 7.97
CA THR A 151 -15.36 7.08 7.60
C THR A 151 -15.61 6.53 6.21
N ALA A 152 -16.78 5.95 5.98
CA ALA A 152 -17.13 5.35 4.71
C ALA A 152 -18.59 5.67 4.34
N THR A 153 -18.88 5.65 3.04
CA THR A 153 -20.23 5.88 2.51
C THR A 153 -21.11 4.65 2.79
N PRO A 154 -22.21 4.80 3.57
CA PRO A 154 -23.15 3.70 3.77
C PRO A 154 -23.88 3.39 2.46
N ILE A 155 -23.79 2.13 2.01
CA ILE A 155 -24.33 1.72 0.71
C ILE A 155 -25.85 1.56 0.78
N LYS A 156 -26.57 2.25 -0.10
CA LYS A 156 -28.03 2.17 -0.26
C LYS A 156 -28.39 1.07 -1.25
N TRP A 157 -28.37 -0.16 -0.76
CA TRP A 157 -28.75 -1.34 -1.54
C TRP A 157 -30.20 -1.28 -2.02
N LYS A 158 -30.41 -1.65 -3.28
CA LYS A 158 -31.75 -1.83 -3.86
C LYS A 158 -32.40 -3.12 -3.35
N GLU A 159 -33.72 -3.20 -3.51
CA GLU A 159 -34.52 -4.32 -3.00
C GLU A 159 -33.99 -5.67 -3.49
N GLY A 160 -33.73 -6.58 -2.55
CA GLY A 160 -33.21 -7.93 -2.85
C GLY A 160 -31.75 -7.97 -3.32
N LYS A 161 -31.03 -6.85 -3.31
CA LYS A 161 -29.62 -6.74 -3.72
C LYS A 161 -28.64 -6.48 -2.58
N GLY A 162 -29.14 -6.30 -1.36
CA GLY A 162 -28.30 -6.20 -0.17
C GLY A 162 -27.54 -7.50 0.08
N ILE A 163 -26.25 -7.40 0.38
CA ILE A 163 -25.39 -8.54 0.67
C ILE A 163 -25.80 -9.12 2.05
N PRO A 164 -25.90 -10.45 2.20
CA PRO A 164 -26.24 -11.09 3.49
C PRO A 164 -25.22 -10.86 4.62
N ASN A 165 -24.10 -10.19 4.35
CA ASN A 165 -23.03 -9.93 5.32
C ASN A 165 -23.14 -8.55 6.01
N GLY A 166 -24.14 -7.72 5.66
CA GLY A 166 -24.27 -6.33 6.15
C GLY A 166 -25.38 -6.06 7.17
N VAL A 167 -26.08 -7.09 7.68
CA VAL A 167 -27.00 -6.93 8.82
C VAL A 167 -26.29 -7.48 10.04
N ASN A 168 -26.04 -6.60 11.01
CA ASN A 168 -25.40 -6.84 12.31
C ASN A 168 -25.75 -8.23 12.90
N HIS A 169 -24.99 -9.26 12.52
CA HIS A 169 -25.07 -10.57 13.13
C HIS A 169 -24.01 -10.60 14.23
N GLU A 170 -24.48 -10.34 15.45
CA GLU A 170 -23.76 -10.69 16.67
C GLU A 170 -23.13 -12.09 16.51
N LYS A 171 -21.79 -12.11 16.57
CA LYS A 171 -20.97 -13.21 17.07
C LYS A 171 -21.38 -14.62 16.58
N LYS A 172 -20.97 -15.00 15.36
CA LYS A 172 -20.47 -16.35 15.13
C LYS A 172 -19.24 -16.33 14.23
N ARG A 173 -18.08 -16.36 14.89
CA ARG A 173 -16.75 -16.65 14.34
C ARG A 173 -16.71 -18.09 13.81
N ASN A 174 -17.43 -18.35 12.72
CA ASN A 174 -17.13 -19.47 11.84
C ASN A 174 -16.21 -18.91 10.75
N LYS A 175 -15.03 -19.53 10.58
CA LYS A 175 -14.09 -19.23 9.51
C LYS A 175 -14.79 -19.46 8.16
N ARG A 176 -15.41 -18.41 7.60
CA ARG A 176 -15.78 -18.39 6.18
C ARG A 176 -14.52 -18.12 5.37
N ALA A 177 -14.44 -18.65 4.15
CA ALA A 177 -13.34 -18.31 3.26
C ALA A 177 -13.40 -16.80 2.95
N PRO A 178 -12.26 -16.11 2.72
CA PRO A 178 -12.25 -14.70 2.35
C PRO A 178 -13.17 -14.39 1.17
N THR A 179 -13.25 -15.31 0.21
CA THR A 179 -14.08 -15.23 -1.01
C THR A 179 -15.60 -15.29 -0.77
N ASP A 180 -16.07 -15.71 0.41
CA ASP A 180 -17.51 -15.69 0.75
C ASP A 180 -17.99 -14.33 1.30
N VAL A 181 -17.03 -13.45 1.62
CA VAL A 181 -17.30 -12.09 2.09
C VAL A 181 -17.28 -11.15 0.91
N SER A 182 -18.23 -10.22 0.86
CA SER A 182 -18.25 -9.24 -0.23
C SER A 182 -17.27 -8.13 0.05
N PHE A 183 -16.53 -7.72 -0.96
CA PHE A 183 -15.65 -6.54 -0.92
C PHE A 183 -16.37 -5.30 -0.39
N PHE A 184 -17.65 -5.11 -0.74
CA PHE A 184 -18.41 -3.93 -0.32
C PHE A 184 -18.67 -3.86 1.21
N SER A 185 -18.40 -4.93 1.96
CA SER A 185 -18.36 -4.86 3.43
C SER A 185 -17.23 -3.96 3.96
N TRP A 186 -16.17 -3.72 3.18
CA TRP A 186 -15.09 -2.80 3.50
C TRP A 186 -15.55 -1.34 3.71
N PHE A 187 -16.71 -0.95 3.14
CA PHE A 187 -17.36 0.34 3.40
C PHE A 187 -18.22 0.37 4.66
N SER A 188 -18.44 -0.77 5.30
CA SER A 188 -19.13 -0.88 6.61
C SER A 188 -18.14 -0.97 7.77
N ASP A 189 -16.90 -1.38 7.47
CA ASP A 189 -15.79 -1.46 8.42
C ASP A 189 -15.23 -0.06 8.74
N THR A 190 -16.05 0.75 9.41
CA THR A 190 -15.63 2.01 10.01
C THR A 190 -15.36 1.76 11.48
N GLU A 191 -14.12 1.42 11.83
CA GLU A 191 -13.77 1.22 13.24
C GLU A 191 -13.82 2.57 13.97
N GLN A 192 -14.92 2.82 14.69
CA GLN A 192 -14.90 3.63 15.90
C GLN A 192 -14.38 2.73 17.03
N LYS A 193 -13.08 2.44 17.02
CA LYS A 193 -12.40 1.99 18.24
C LYS A 193 -11.47 3.12 18.61
N ASP A 194 -11.92 3.94 19.55
CA ASP A 194 -11.21 5.08 20.10
C ASP A 194 -9.89 4.70 20.84
N ASP A 195 -9.28 3.53 20.58
CA ASP A 195 -8.21 2.92 21.39
C ASP A 195 -7.18 2.08 20.59
N ILE A 196 -7.02 2.27 19.27
CA ILE A 196 -5.94 1.60 18.52
C ILE A 196 -5.12 2.66 17.76
N ASP A 197 -3.90 2.88 18.24
CA ASP A 197 -2.96 3.90 17.75
C ASP A 197 -2.48 3.69 16.30
N ASP A 198 -2.77 2.53 15.68
CA ASP A 198 -2.41 2.25 14.28
C ASP A 198 -3.52 1.44 13.59
N ILE A 199 -4.46 2.11 12.92
CA ILE A 199 -5.41 1.44 12.03
C ILE A 199 -4.67 1.09 10.73
N HIS A 200 -4.24 -0.16 10.61
CA HIS A 200 -3.66 -0.70 9.39
C HIS A 200 -4.77 -1.34 8.53
N ASP A 201 -5.15 -0.65 7.45
CA ASP A 201 -6.12 -1.13 6.47
C ASP A 201 -5.37 -1.50 5.18
N GLU A 202 -4.95 -2.76 5.10
CA GLU A 202 -4.15 -3.30 3.99
C GLU A 202 -4.80 -3.05 2.62
N VAL A 203 -6.14 -3.12 2.53
CA VAL A 203 -6.86 -2.85 1.27
C VAL A 203 -6.68 -1.40 0.84
N ALA A 204 -6.74 -0.45 1.79
CA ALA A 204 -6.54 0.96 1.49
C ALA A 204 -5.11 1.24 1.01
N GLU A 205 -4.12 0.62 1.66
CA GLU A 205 -2.70 0.76 1.32
C GLU A 205 -2.40 0.16 -0.06
N LEU A 206 -2.88 -1.05 -0.36
CA LEU A 206 -2.77 -1.66 -1.68
C LEU A 206 -3.40 -0.79 -2.77
N ILE A 207 -4.57 -0.22 -2.51
CA ILE A 207 -5.20 0.69 -3.48
C ILE A 207 -4.38 1.96 -3.64
N LYS A 208 -3.99 2.63 -2.55
CA LYS A 208 -3.36 3.95 -2.58
C LYS A 208 -1.91 3.92 -3.08
N ASP A 209 -1.12 2.97 -2.61
CA ASP A 209 0.33 2.96 -2.79
C ASP A 209 0.79 2.01 -3.91
N ASP A 210 -0.05 1.07 -4.36
CA ASP A 210 0.28 0.10 -5.42
C ASP A 210 -0.62 0.23 -6.67
N LEU A 211 -1.92 -0.09 -6.55
CA LEU A 211 -2.84 -0.09 -7.70
C LEU A 211 -3.04 1.31 -8.29
N TRP A 212 -3.27 2.34 -7.47
CA TRP A 212 -3.59 3.69 -7.94
C TRP A 212 -2.45 4.39 -8.68
N PRO A 213 -1.17 4.31 -8.25
CA PRO A 213 -0.07 4.92 -8.98
C PRO A 213 0.08 4.40 -10.42
N ASN A 214 -0.07 3.08 -10.64
CA ASN A 214 0.14 2.48 -11.95
C ASN A 214 -0.79 1.28 -12.24
N PRO A 215 -2.10 1.50 -12.44
CA PRO A 215 -3.05 0.39 -12.66
C PRO A 215 -2.84 -0.34 -13.99
N LEU A 216 -2.11 0.28 -14.94
CA LEU A 216 -1.90 -0.29 -16.27
C LEU A 216 -1.01 -1.54 -16.23
N THR A 217 -0.12 -1.68 -15.24
CA THR A 217 0.71 -2.90 -15.10
C THR A 217 -0.16 -4.11 -14.80
N TYR A 218 -1.19 -3.95 -13.97
CA TYR A 218 -2.12 -5.02 -13.65
C TYR A 218 -3.07 -5.29 -14.81
N PHE A 219 -3.59 -4.23 -15.45
CA PHE A 219 -4.43 -4.38 -16.64
C PHE A 219 -3.75 -5.14 -17.78
N ASN A 220 -2.45 -4.89 -18.03
CA ASN A 220 -1.71 -5.57 -19.10
C ASN A 220 -1.27 -7.00 -18.75
N ASN A 221 -1.32 -7.37 -17.46
CA ASN A 221 -0.92 -8.68 -16.97
C ASN A 221 -2.12 -9.66 -16.91
N GLU A 222 -3.17 -9.46 -17.71
CA GLU A 222 -4.11 -10.55 -18.00
C GLU A 222 -3.29 -11.73 -18.54
N GLU A 223 -3.13 -12.77 -17.71
CA GLU A 223 -2.89 -14.09 -18.27
C GLU A 223 -4.05 -14.35 -19.23
N PRO A 224 -3.77 -14.71 -20.50
CA PRO A 224 -4.84 -14.96 -21.45
C PRO A 224 -5.77 -16.02 -20.85
N ASP A 225 -7.05 -15.68 -20.75
CA ASP A 225 -8.12 -16.59 -20.33
C ASP A 225 -7.92 -17.93 -21.05
N GLU A 226 -7.65 -19.01 -20.29
CA GLU A 226 -7.59 -20.38 -20.81
C GLU A 226 -8.99 -20.94 -21.12
N GLU A 227 -9.94 -20.08 -21.51
CA GLU A 227 -11.26 -20.46 -22.00
C GLU A 227 -11.47 -19.82 -23.37
N GLU A 228 -11.09 -20.55 -24.42
CA GLU A 228 -11.74 -20.64 -25.75
C GLU A 228 -10.73 -21.28 -26.73
N GLY A 229 -10.62 -22.61 -26.63
CA GLY A 229 -9.82 -23.46 -27.51
C GLY A 229 -10.31 -24.90 -27.50
N ASP A 230 -11.63 -25.08 -27.62
CA ASP A 230 -12.21 -26.36 -28.07
C ASP A 230 -12.23 -26.36 -29.62
N GLU A 231 -12.08 -27.55 -30.21
CA GLU A 231 -11.93 -27.89 -31.65
C GLU A 231 -10.47 -27.78 -32.18
N ASP A 232 -9.73 -28.83 -32.52
CA ASP A 232 -10.10 -30.18 -32.97
C ASP A 232 -9.01 -31.22 -32.65
N GLU A 233 -9.47 -32.38 -32.18
CA GLU A 233 -8.78 -33.67 -32.24
C GLU A 233 -8.48 -34.04 -33.71
N ALA A 234 -7.20 -34.13 -34.06
CA ALA A 234 -6.75 -34.93 -35.19
C ALA A 234 -5.52 -35.75 -34.78
N ASP A 235 -5.82 -36.91 -34.21
CA ASP A 235 -5.01 -38.12 -34.20
C ASP A 235 -4.37 -38.37 -35.59
N ASP A 236 -3.04 -38.36 -35.65
CA ASP A 236 -2.28 -39.02 -36.73
C ASP A 236 -1.05 -39.70 -36.13
N GLU A 237 -1.26 -40.93 -35.65
CA GLU A 237 -0.19 -41.86 -35.35
C GLU A 237 0.56 -42.30 -36.63
N GLY A 238 1.86 -42.00 -36.66
CA GLY A 238 2.89 -42.96 -37.06
C GLY A 238 3.57 -42.75 -38.42
N LYS A 239 4.89 -42.55 -38.41
CA LYS A 239 5.86 -43.67 -38.39
C LYS A 239 7.30 -43.20 -38.61
N GLU A 240 8.14 -43.88 -37.86
CA GLU A 240 9.60 -44.00 -37.89
C GLU A 240 10.26 -44.15 -39.27
N ASP A 241 11.37 -43.41 -39.42
CA ASP A 241 12.73 -43.86 -39.70
C ASP A 241 13.27 -44.05 -41.14
N GLU A 242 14.55 -43.71 -41.20
CA GLU A 242 15.66 -44.20 -42.01
C GLU A 242 16.33 -43.26 -43.03
N SER A 243 17.52 -42.82 -42.61
CA SER A 243 18.80 -42.83 -43.35
C SER A 243 18.96 -41.82 -44.50
N GLY A 244 20.11 -41.21 -44.75
CA GLY A 244 21.46 -41.37 -44.24
C GLY A 244 22.41 -40.68 -45.22
N ASP A 245 23.44 -40.03 -44.69
CA ASP A 245 24.78 -39.81 -45.28
C ASP A 245 24.91 -39.21 -46.70
N ASP A 246 25.54 -38.04 -46.81
CA ASP A 246 26.94 -38.00 -47.28
C ASP A 246 27.55 -36.61 -47.13
N ASP A 247 28.81 -36.64 -46.70
CA ASP A 247 29.80 -35.57 -46.60
C ASP A 247 29.95 -34.71 -47.87
N ASP A 248 30.33 -33.44 -47.70
CA ASP A 248 31.59 -33.00 -48.31
C ASP A 248 32.17 -31.78 -47.56
N ASP A 249 33.32 -32.02 -46.95
CA ASP A 249 34.30 -31.06 -46.45
C ASP A 249 34.90 -30.22 -47.60
N GLN A 250 35.15 -28.95 -47.33
CA GLN A 250 36.41 -28.22 -47.64
C GLN A 250 36.24 -26.75 -47.18
N GLU A 251 36.88 -26.37 -46.07
CA GLU A 251 38.24 -25.78 -45.99
C GLU A 251 38.29 -24.39 -46.65
N GLU A 252 38.28 -23.35 -45.81
CA GLU A 252 39.42 -22.46 -45.51
C GLU A 252 39.65 -21.40 -46.59
N ASP A 253 39.50 -20.13 -46.22
CA ASP A 253 40.64 -19.22 -46.30
C ASP A 253 40.39 -17.92 -45.53
N ASP A 254 41.45 -17.55 -44.81
CA ASP A 254 41.73 -16.30 -44.10
C ASP A 254 41.48 -15.03 -44.92
N ASP A 255 41.11 -13.95 -44.22
CA ASP A 255 41.87 -12.69 -44.37
C ASP A 255 41.76 -11.85 -43.09
N GLU A 256 42.85 -11.84 -42.32
CA GLU A 256 43.16 -10.84 -41.30
C GLU A 256 43.74 -9.57 -41.96
N GLY A 257 43.38 -8.40 -41.45
CA GLY A 257 44.13 -7.15 -41.62
C GLY A 257 43.28 -5.93 -41.27
N GLU A 258 43.44 -5.29 -40.11
CA GLU A 258 44.44 -4.22 -39.81
C GLU A 258 44.22 -2.96 -40.70
N GLU A 259 44.18 -1.70 -40.26
CA GLU A 259 44.45 -0.99 -39.00
C GLU A 259 43.64 0.33 -38.97
N GLU A 260 43.73 0.98 -37.81
CA GLU A 260 43.51 2.37 -37.40
C GLU A 260 43.55 3.50 -38.46
N ASP A 261 42.77 4.56 -38.22
CA ASP A 261 43.33 5.92 -38.16
C ASP A 261 42.37 6.93 -37.47
N ASP A 262 42.84 7.44 -36.33
CA ASP A 262 42.95 8.85 -35.94
C ASP A 262 41.68 9.73 -35.78
N LYS A 263 41.23 9.96 -34.52
CA LYS A 263 41.27 11.28 -33.83
C LYS A 263 40.77 11.26 -32.37
#